data_AF-A0A1F6CLW2-F1
#
_entry.id   AF-A0A1F6CLW2-F1
#
_cell.length_a   1.000
_cell.length_b   1.000
_cell.length_c   1.000
_cell.angle_alpha   90.00
_cell.angle_beta   90.00
_cell.angle_gamma   90.00
#
_symmetry.space_group_name_H-M   'P 1'
#
loop_
_entity.id
_entity.type
_entity.pdbx_description
1 polymer ?
#
loop_
_entity_poly.entity_id
_entity_poly.type
_entity_poly.pdbx_seq_one_letter_code
_entity_poly.pdbx_strand_id
1 'polypeptide(L)'
;MADEETSAPVESATPVHPKPARGEPASPESAEGVGPVEREAPPEVVTESPAVEASSPSETVTTPAVEPSGEPAAAAPQPPASPVVETPVIAAPVPSPNIVQELLIKARAAIQQRKQKKLERIAEQLNRNGKVTNADVQKLLRVSKPTATRYLSILEKEGRLRQVGNRGKAVSYLKAK
;
A
#
# COMPACT_ATOMS: atom_id res chain seq x y z
N MET A 1 -32.88 -56.83 -42.22
CA MET A 1 -32.13 -55.57 -42.40
C MET A 1 -30.97 -55.66 -41.42
N ALA A 2 -29.95 -56.44 -41.73
CA ALA A 2 -28.89 -56.13 -42.70
C ALA A 2 -28.01 -55.01 -42.16
N ASP A 3 -26.93 -55.46 -41.55
CA ASP A 3 -25.69 -54.78 -41.23
C ASP A 3 -25.22 -53.85 -42.35
N GLU A 4 -24.73 -52.67 -42.01
CA GLU A 4 -23.60 -52.10 -42.75
C GLU A 4 -22.67 -51.35 -41.79
N GLU A 5 -21.48 -51.92 -41.66
CA GLU A 5 -20.28 -51.31 -41.14
C GLU A 5 -19.98 -49.98 -41.84
N THR A 6 -19.45 -49.02 -41.09
CA THR A 6 -18.43 -48.12 -41.65
C THR A 6 -17.31 -47.95 -40.64
N SER A 7 -16.32 -48.83 -40.81
CA SER A 7 -14.90 -48.53 -40.96
C SER A 7 -14.33 -47.35 -40.14
N ALA A 8 -13.79 -47.69 -38.97
CA ALA A 8 -12.35 -47.74 -38.64
C ALA A 8 -11.38 -46.62 -39.15
N PRO A 9 -10.17 -46.48 -38.56
CA PRO A 9 -9.64 -45.22 -38.04
C PRO A 9 -8.51 -44.62 -38.90
N VAL A 10 -8.29 -43.31 -38.79
CA VAL A 10 -7.08 -42.67 -39.33
C VAL A 10 -6.06 -42.51 -38.19
N GLU A 11 -5.18 -43.49 -38.16
CA GLU A 11 -3.96 -43.55 -37.36
C GLU A 11 -2.86 -42.67 -38.01
N SER A 12 -1.99 -42.14 -37.14
CA SER A 12 -0.56 -41.91 -37.38
C SER A 12 -0.10 -40.80 -38.34
N ALA A 13 0.48 -39.75 -37.76
CA ALA A 13 1.89 -39.38 -38.03
C ALA A 13 2.34 -38.18 -37.15
N THR A 14 2.74 -38.48 -35.92
CA THR A 14 3.62 -37.60 -35.12
C THR A 14 5.05 -37.78 -35.64
N PRO A 15 5.81 -36.73 -36.02
CA PRO A 15 7.20 -36.90 -36.36
C PRO A 15 8.05 -37.15 -35.11
N VAL A 16 8.78 -38.24 -35.21
CA VAL A 16 9.59 -38.94 -34.22
C VAL A 16 10.86 -38.17 -33.88
N HIS A 17 11.18 -38.12 -32.58
CA HIS A 17 12.51 -37.77 -32.05
C HIS A 17 13.60 -38.71 -32.60
N PRO A 18 14.80 -38.21 -32.95
CA PRO A 18 16.00 -39.03 -32.90
C PRO A 18 16.69 -38.94 -31.52
N LYS A 19 16.63 -40.06 -30.79
CA LYS A 19 17.64 -40.57 -29.82
C LYS A 19 17.91 -42.02 -30.29
N PRO A 20 19.03 -42.73 -30.01
CA PRO A 20 20.13 -42.45 -29.07
C PRO A 20 21.55 -42.84 -29.54
N ALA A 21 22.57 -42.46 -28.78
CA ALA A 21 23.76 -43.29 -28.61
C ALA A 21 24.24 -43.17 -27.17
N ARG A 22 24.31 -44.33 -26.51
CA ARG A 22 24.68 -44.60 -25.13
C ARG A 22 26.12 -45.14 -25.14
N GLY A 23 26.96 -44.69 -24.22
CA GLY A 23 28.27 -45.30 -23.98
C GLY A 23 29.20 -44.43 -23.13
N GLU A 24 29.09 -44.57 -21.80
CA GLU A 24 30.21 -44.43 -20.83
C GLU A 24 31.44 -45.28 -21.28
N PRO A 25 32.69 -45.06 -20.80
CA PRO A 25 33.01 -44.76 -19.38
C PRO A 25 34.25 -43.87 -19.12
N ALA A 26 34.55 -43.70 -17.82
CA ALA A 26 35.86 -43.48 -17.20
C ALA A 26 36.53 -42.11 -17.40
N SER A 27 36.51 -41.23 -16.39
CA SER A 27 37.44 -41.15 -15.24
C SER A 27 38.64 -40.22 -15.55
N PRO A 28 38.92 -39.23 -14.68
CA PRO A 28 39.87 -38.14 -14.93
C PRO A 28 41.30 -38.50 -14.51
N GLU A 29 42.30 -38.15 -15.33
CA GLU A 29 43.72 -38.23 -15.00
C GLU A 29 44.32 -36.84 -15.27
N SER A 30 44.55 -36.06 -14.20
CA SER A 30 45.86 -35.75 -13.60
C SER A 30 46.74 -34.88 -14.50
N ALA A 31 46.93 -33.61 -14.13
CA ALA A 31 48.04 -33.08 -13.30
C ALA A 31 49.07 -32.44 -14.26
N GLU A 32 49.70 -31.30 -14.01
CA GLU A 32 50.25 -30.75 -12.78
C GLU A 32 50.20 -29.21 -12.83
N GLY A 33 50.17 -28.61 -11.64
CA GLY A 33 50.27 -27.16 -11.44
C GLY A 33 50.14 -26.80 -9.97
N VAL A 34 50.92 -27.52 -9.15
CA VAL A 34 51.01 -27.51 -7.69
C VAL A 34 51.12 -26.12 -7.07
N GLY A 35 50.26 -25.87 -6.08
CA GLY A 35 50.45 -24.92 -4.99
C GLY A 35 49.85 -25.56 -3.73
N PRO A 36 50.66 -26.13 -2.82
CA PRO A 36 50.18 -26.90 -1.68
C PRO A 36 50.11 -26.04 -0.42
N VAL A 37 48.94 -25.94 0.22
CA VAL A 37 48.86 -25.82 1.69
C VAL A 37 47.54 -26.46 2.17
N GLU A 38 47.71 -27.62 2.78
CA GLU A 38 47.02 -28.14 3.97
C GLU A 38 45.48 -28.09 4.04
N ARG A 39 44.86 -29.27 3.88
CA ARG A 39 43.60 -29.63 4.54
C ARG A 39 43.91 -29.96 6.00
N GLU A 40 43.27 -29.28 6.93
CA GLU A 40 42.84 -29.90 8.18
C GLU A 40 41.33 -29.73 8.37
N ALA A 41 40.77 -30.74 9.01
CA ALA A 41 39.38 -31.17 9.05
C ALA A 41 38.39 -30.15 9.67
N PRO A 42 37.08 -30.31 9.40
CA PRO A 42 36.03 -29.54 10.07
C PRO A 42 35.97 -29.91 11.55
N PRO A 43 35.78 -28.97 12.49
CA PRO A 43 35.36 -29.36 13.81
C PRO A 43 33.89 -29.82 13.76
N GLU A 44 33.71 -31.11 14.05
CA GLU A 44 32.46 -31.69 14.53
C GLU A 44 31.89 -30.89 15.71
N VAL A 45 30.57 -30.73 15.65
CA VAL A 45 29.59 -30.86 16.75
C VAL A 45 30.18 -30.89 18.16
N VAL A 46 30.05 -29.75 18.85
CA VAL A 46 29.82 -29.76 20.30
C VAL A 46 28.41 -29.24 20.52
N THR A 47 27.54 -30.20 20.83
CA THR A 47 26.31 -30.04 21.60
C THR A 47 26.54 -29.18 22.84
N GLU A 48 25.81 -28.07 22.97
CA GLU A 48 25.22 -27.71 24.25
C GLU A 48 23.99 -26.80 24.01
N SER A 49 22.81 -27.44 24.04
CA SER A 49 21.63 -26.78 24.59
C SER A 49 21.86 -26.59 26.08
N PRO A 50 21.50 -25.41 26.63
CA PRO A 50 20.46 -25.48 27.63
C PRO A 50 19.25 -24.62 27.23
N ALA A 51 18.10 -25.26 27.39
CA ALA A 51 16.80 -24.65 27.45
C ALA A 51 16.67 -23.75 28.70
N VAL A 52 15.58 -22.98 28.70
CA VAL A 52 15.06 -22.06 29.74
C VAL A 52 15.85 -20.76 29.88
N GLU A 53 15.27 -19.57 29.67
CA GLU A 53 14.08 -19.10 30.37
C GLU A 53 13.32 -18.06 29.53
N ALA A 54 12.02 -18.30 29.39
CA ALA A 54 11.07 -17.33 28.90
C ALA A 54 11.05 -16.12 29.86
N SER A 55 11.61 -14.99 29.43
CA SER A 55 11.25 -13.71 30.05
C SER A 55 9.91 -13.28 29.50
N SER A 56 8.89 -13.66 30.26
CA SER A 56 7.48 -13.36 30.06
C SER A 56 7.22 -11.86 29.83
N PRO A 57 6.22 -11.51 29.01
CA PRO A 57 5.65 -10.18 29.03
C PRO A 57 5.04 -9.94 30.41
N SER A 58 5.52 -8.94 31.15
CA SER A 58 4.77 -8.44 32.30
C SER A 58 3.49 -7.79 31.79
N GLU A 59 2.40 -8.56 31.82
CA GLU A 59 1.10 -8.02 32.13
C GLU A 59 1.16 -7.45 33.56
N THR A 60 1.02 -6.14 33.69
CA THR A 60 0.24 -5.62 34.82
C THR A 60 -0.62 -4.49 34.30
N VAL A 61 -1.90 -4.83 34.20
CA VAL A 61 -3.03 -3.93 34.10
C VAL A 61 -2.92 -2.88 35.22
N THR A 62 -2.86 -1.61 34.84
CA THR A 62 -3.45 -0.54 35.63
C THR A 62 -4.04 0.46 34.66
N THR A 63 -5.28 0.17 34.29
CA THR A 63 -6.31 1.19 34.23
C THR A 63 -6.44 1.82 35.62
N PRO A 64 -6.23 3.13 35.81
CA PRO A 64 -7.15 3.85 36.64
C PRO A 64 -8.40 4.05 35.79
N ALA A 65 -9.35 3.14 35.97
CA ALA A 65 -10.75 3.49 35.83
C ALA A 65 -10.97 4.65 36.80
N VAL A 66 -11.01 5.88 36.30
CA VAL A 66 -11.55 7.00 37.05
C VAL A 66 -13.06 6.84 36.96
N GLU A 67 -13.59 6.04 37.89
CA GLU A 67 -15.00 6.03 38.20
C GLU A 67 -15.38 7.42 38.75
N PRO A 68 -16.45 8.06 38.25
CA PRO A 68 -16.91 9.34 38.74
C PRO A 68 -17.71 9.10 40.04
N SER A 69 -17.01 9.07 41.17
CA SER A 69 -17.65 9.15 42.49
C SER A 69 -17.66 10.62 42.92
N GLY A 70 -18.84 11.23 42.86
CA GLY A 70 -19.04 12.62 43.25
C GLY A 70 -19.08 12.80 44.77
N GLU A 71 -18.79 14.02 45.23
CA GLU A 71 -19.60 14.79 46.20
C GLU A 71 -19.06 16.24 46.22
N PRO A 72 -19.92 17.27 46.41
CA PRO A 72 -19.58 18.67 46.19
C PRO A 72 -18.98 19.32 47.44
N ALA A 73 -18.44 20.53 47.24
CA ALA A 73 -18.09 21.56 48.23
C ALA A 73 -16.60 21.93 48.20
N ALA A 74 -16.32 23.03 47.50
CA ALA A 74 -15.73 24.20 48.15
C ALA A 74 -15.89 25.38 47.21
N ALA A 75 -16.79 26.29 47.60
CA ALA A 75 -17.00 27.56 46.93
C ALA A 75 -15.68 28.36 46.94
N ALA A 76 -15.08 28.53 45.77
CA ALA A 76 -14.10 29.58 45.56
C ALA A 76 -14.84 30.93 45.52
N PRO A 77 -14.32 32.00 46.17
CA PRO A 77 -14.96 33.31 46.18
C PRO A 77 -15.05 33.85 44.75
N GLN A 78 -16.27 34.12 44.30
CA GLN A 78 -16.52 34.80 43.03
C GLN A 78 -15.93 36.23 43.12
N PRO A 79 -15.16 36.69 42.13
CA PRO A 79 -14.75 38.09 42.08
C PRO A 79 -16.00 38.99 42.00
N PRO A 80 -16.01 40.17 42.64
CA PRO A 80 -17.18 41.04 42.67
C PRO A 80 -17.58 41.46 41.25
N ALA A 81 -18.87 41.31 40.95
CA ALA A 81 -19.48 41.74 39.70
C ALA A 81 -19.20 43.23 39.47
N SER A 82 -18.44 43.53 38.43
CA SER A 82 -18.32 44.89 37.90
C SER A 82 -19.65 45.26 37.22
N PRO A 83 -20.14 46.50 37.36
CA PRO A 83 -21.37 46.93 36.72
C PRO A 83 -21.23 46.84 35.19
N VAL A 84 -22.16 46.10 34.57
CA VAL A 84 -22.29 46.00 33.11
C VAL A 84 -22.63 47.38 32.57
N VAL A 85 -21.63 48.06 32.00
CA VAL A 85 -21.85 49.25 31.18
C VAL A 85 -22.53 48.76 29.90
N GLU A 86 -23.80 49.13 29.72
CA GLU A 86 -24.56 48.88 28.50
C GLU A 86 -23.96 49.67 27.33
N THR A 87 -22.92 49.12 26.69
CA THR A 87 -22.57 49.55 25.34
C THR A 87 -23.67 49.10 24.37
N PRO A 88 -24.20 49.98 23.50
CA PRO A 88 -25.13 49.58 22.46
C PRO A 88 -24.39 48.64 21.49
N VAL A 89 -24.64 47.34 21.62
CA VAL A 89 -24.25 46.34 20.64
C VAL A 89 -25.02 46.64 19.36
N ILE A 90 -24.35 47.30 18.42
CA ILE A 90 -24.78 47.38 17.02
C ILE A 90 -24.98 45.93 16.58
N ALA A 91 -26.25 45.55 16.42
CA ALA A 91 -26.65 44.18 16.09
C ALA A 91 -26.03 43.80 14.75
N ALA A 92 -24.94 43.02 14.78
CA ALA A 92 -24.43 42.37 13.59
C ALA A 92 -25.56 41.50 13.01
N PRO A 93 -25.83 41.52 11.70
CA PRO A 93 -26.85 40.68 11.10
C PRO A 93 -26.44 39.22 11.30
N VAL A 94 -27.15 38.51 12.19
CA VAL A 94 -27.02 37.06 12.32
C VAL A 94 -27.40 36.44 10.97
N PRO A 95 -26.47 35.75 10.28
CA PRO A 95 -26.78 35.17 8.99
C PRO A 95 -27.86 34.11 9.17
N SER A 96 -28.95 34.24 8.41
CA SER A 96 -30.01 33.24 8.41
C SER A 96 -29.45 31.89 7.93
N PRO A 97 -29.95 30.75 8.46
CA PRO A 97 -29.38 29.42 8.21
C PRO A 97 -29.28 29.07 6.71
N ASN A 98 -30.16 29.64 5.87
CA ASN A 98 -30.15 29.42 4.42
C ASN A 98 -28.88 29.97 3.73
N ILE A 99 -28.39 31.15 4.13
CA ILE A 99 -27.21 31.77 3.52
C ILE A 99 -25.96 30.94 3.81
N VAL A 100 -25.82 30.47 5.06
CA VAL A 100 -24.70 29.63 5.49
C VAL A 100 -24.70 28.30 4.73
N GLN A 101 -25.87 27.66 4.59
CA GLN A 101 -25.98 26.39 3.85
C GLN A 101 -25.61 26.55 2.37
N GLU A 102 -26.09 27.59 1.70
CA GLU A 102 -25.72 27.85 0.30
C GLU A 102 -24.21 28.06 0.10
N LEU A 103 -23.58 28.83 1.00
CA LEU A 103 -22.13 29.05 0.98
C LEU A 103 -21.36 27.74 1.12
N LEU A 104 -21.80 26.86 2.03
CA LEU A 104 -21.18 25.54 2.23
C LEU A 104 -21.32 24.63 1.00
N ILE A 105 -22.49 24.63 0.35
CA ILE A 105 -22.73 23.87 -0.88
C ILE A 105 -21.80 24.39 -2.00
N LYS A 106 -21.76 25.70 -2.22
CA LYS A 106 -20.88 26.35 -3.21
C LYS A 106 -19.41 26.05 -2.93
N ALA A 107 -18.98 26.13 -1.67
CA ALA A 107 -17.61 25.82 -1.27
C ALA A 107 -17.23 24.36 -1.54
N ARG A 108 -18.11 23.40 -1.19
CA ARG A 108 -17.90 21.97 -1.46
C ARG A 108 -17.79 21.70 -2.96
N ALA A 109 -18.67 22.28 -3.77
CA ALA A 109 -18.62 22.16 -5.22
C ALA A 109 -17.30 22.70 -5.78
N ALA A 110 -16.85 23.88 -5.34
CA ALA A 110 -15.58 24.45 -5.78
C ALA A 110 -14.37 23.58 -5.41
N ILE A 111 -14.36 22.98 -4.21
CA ILE A 111 -13.30 22.04 -3.79
C ILE A 111 -13.30 20.80 -4.67
N GLN A 112 -14.47 20.24 -4.97
CA GLN A 112 -14.60 19.07 -5.84
C GLN A 112 -14.14 19.37 -7.27
N GLN A 113 -14.52 20.52 -7.84
CA GLN A 113 -14.06 20.93 -9.17
C GLN A 113 -12.54 21.07 -9.23
N ARG A 114 -11.92 21.70 -8.23
CA ARG A 114 -10.45 21.80 -8.16
C ARG A 114 -9.79 20.43 -8.06
N LYS A 115 -10.41 19.49 -7.33
CA LYS A 115 -9.97 18.09 -7.24
C LYS A 115 -10.06 17.40 -8.60
N GLN A 116 -11.19 17.49 -9.29
CA GLN A 116 -11.41 16.88 -10.61
C GLN A 116 -10.41 17.40 -11.65
N LYS A 117 -10.19 18.72 -11.72
CA LYS A 117 -9.19 19.32 -12.63
C LYS A 117 -7.78 18.75 -12.44
N LYS A 118 -7.39 18.43 -11.20
CA LYS A 118 -6.10 17.80 -10.91
C LYS A 118 -6.05 16.33 -11.38
N LEU A 119 -7.15 15.59 -11.19
CA LEU A 119 -7.27 14.21 -11.67
C LEU A 119 -7.25 14.15 -13.21
N GLU A 120 -7.92 15.09 -13.87
CA GLU A 120 -7.91 15.23 -15.34
C GLU A 120 -6.50 15.46 -15.86
N ARG A 121 -5.73 16.37 -15.27
CA ARG A 121 -4.32 16.59 -15.66
C ARG A 121 -3.46 15.33 -15.53
N ILE A 122 -3.65 14.53 -14.48
CA ILE A 122 -2.93 13.26 -14.34
C ILE A 122 -3.36 12.28 -15.44
N ALA A 123 -4.67 12.22 -15.74
CA ALA A 123 -5.19 11.35 -16.79
C ALA A 123 -4.70 11.76 -18.19
N GLU A 124 -4.62 13.06 -18.49
CA GLU A 124 -4.01 13.57 -19.71
C GLU A 124 -2.54 13.14 -19.83
N GLN A 125 -1.77 13.28 -18.75
CA GLN A 125 -0.37 12.84 -18.72
C GLN A 125 -0.25 11.32 -18.94
N LEU A 126 -1.16 10.55 -18.35
CA LEU A 126 -1.22 9.10 -18.53
C LEU A 126 -1.56 8.72 -19.98
N ASN A 127 -2.45 9.47 -20.63
CA ASN A 127 -2.76 9.25 -22.04
C ASN A 127 -1.57 9.59 -22.96
N ARG A 128 -0.76 10.59 -22.61
CA ARG A 128 0.42 10.97 -23.40
C ARG A 128 1.57 9.98 -23.25
N ASN A 129 1.86 9.53 -22.03
CA ASN A 129 3.05 8.73 -21.73
C ASN A 129 2.78 7.23 -21.56
N GLY A 130 1.51 6.82 -21.41
CA GLY A 130 1.09 5.44 -21.11
C GLY A 130 1.39 4.97 -19.67
N LYS A 131 2.32 5.63 -18.98
CA LYS A 131 2.78 5.34 -17.63
C LYS A 131 2.95 6.62 -16.81
N VAL A 132 2.63 6.56 -15.52
CA VAL A 132 2.84 7.66 -14.57
C VAL A 132 3.45 7.13 -13.28
N THR A 133 4.45 7.81 -12.74
CA THR A 133 4.99 7.54 -11.41
C THR A 133 4.54 8.60 -10.40
N ASN A 134 4.69 8.31 -9.10
CA ASN A 134 4.41 9.29 -8.06
C ASN A 134 5.27 10.56 -8.20
N ALA A 135 6.54 10.42 -8.62
CA ALA A 135 7.43 11.56 -8.84
C ALA A 135 6.95 12.47 -9.98
N ASP A 136 6.37 11.88 -11.04
CA ASP A 136 5.83 12.65 -12.16
C ASP A 136 4.63 13.48 -11.73
N VAL A 137 3.73 12.89 -10.93
CA VAL A 137 2.55 13.61 -10.39
C VAL A 137 2.95 14.76 -9.47
N GLN A 138 3.98 14.56 -8.63
CA GLN A 138 4.50 15.63 -7.78
C GLN A 138 4.99 16.82 -8.60
N LYS A 139 5.76 16.56 -9.66
CA LYS A 139 6.27 17.60 -10.58
C LYS A 139 5.14 18.26 -11.37
N LEU A 140 4.19 17.48 -11.86
CA LEU A 140 3.07 17.94 -12.69
C LEU A 140 2.10 18.87 -11.91
N LEU A 141 1.72 18.47 -10.70
CA LEU A 141 0.72 19.19 -9.91
C LEU A 141 1.33 20.10 -8.83
N ARG A 142 2.65 20.07 -8.64
CA ARG A 142 3.39 20.76 -7.57
C ARG A 142 2.81 20.45 -6.19
N VAL A 143 2.63 19.16 -5.91
CA VAL A 143 2.06 18.66 -4.65
C VAL A 143 3.05 17.76 -3.92
N SER A 144 2.82 17.58 -2.62
CA SER A 144 3.61 16.64 -1.81
C SER A 144 3.41 15.19 -2.26
N LYS A 145 4.39 14.34 -1.96
CA LYS A 145 4.35 12.89 -2.21
C LYS A 145 3.07 12.20 -1.70
N PRO A 146 2.63 12.37 -0.44
CA PRO A 146 1.40 11.72 0.02
C PRO A 146 0.15 12.23 -0.72
N THR A 147 0.12 13.50 -1.13
CA THR A 147 -0.98 14.05 -1.94
C THR A 147 -1.01 13.42 -3.33
N ALA A 148 0.15 13.23 -3.97
CA ALA A 148 0.24 12.56 -5.26
C ALA A 148 -0.23 11.09 -5.18
N THR A 149 0.17 10.35 -4.14
CA THR A 149 -0.36 9.01 -3.86
C THR A 149 -1.87 9.02 -3.74
N ARG A 150 -2.44 9.98 -2.98
CA ARG A 150 -3.89 10.08 -2.79
C ARG A 150 -4.65 10.26 -4.10
N TYR A 151 -4.14 11.08 -5.02
CA TYR A 151 -4.77 11.26 -6.34
C TYR A 151 -4.68 10.02 -7.22
N LEU A 152 -3.52 9.34 -7.23
CA LEU A 152 -3.35 8.09 -7.97
C LEU A 152 -4.27 7.00 -7.44
N SER A 153 -4.40 6.85 -6.12
CA SER A 153 -5.33 5.90 -5.51
C SER A 153 -6.80 6.22 -5.82
N ILE A 154 -7.17 7.48 -6.06
CA ILE A 154 -8.53 7.83 -6.50
C ILE A 154 -8.76 7.33 -7.92
N LEU A 155 -7.83 7.59 -8.85
CA LEU A 155 -7.93 7.11 -10.24
C LEU A 155 -7.88 5.58 -10.33
N GLU A 156 -7.17 4.92 -9.41
CA GLU A 156 -7.15 3.47 -9.28
C GLU A 156 -8.52 2.93 -8.86
N LYS A 157 -9.15 3.54 -7.86
CA LYS A 157 -10.51 3.21 -7.43
C LYS A 157 -11.56 3.47 -8.50
N GLU A 158 -11.35 4.49 -9.33
CA GLU A 158 -12.19 4.79 -10.50
C GLU A 158 -11.91 3.82 -11.67
N GLY A 159 -10.92 2.92 -11.56
CA GLY A 159 -10.59 1.95 -12.60
C GLY A 159 -9.89 2.55 -13.82
N ARG A 160 -9.36 3.77 -13.73
CA ARG A 160 -8.70 4.47 -14.86
C ARG A 160 -7.22 4.10 -14.98
N LEU A 161 -6.61 3.65 -13.88
CA LEU A 161 -5.22 3.22 -13.83
C LEU A 161 -5.07 1.97 -12.97
N ARG A 162 -3.97 1.24 -13.16
CA ARG A 162 -3.60 0.06 -12.36
C ARG A 162 -2.19 0.22 -11.84
N GLN A 163 -2.00 -0.12 -10.56
CA GLN A 163 -0.68 -0.14 -9.94
C GLN A 163 0.12 -1.35 -10.44
N VAL A 164 1.35 -1.08 -10.86
CA VAL A 164 2.37 -2.08 -11.20
C VAL A 164 3.53 -1.94 -10.21
N GLY A 165 3.72 -2.97 -9.40
CA GLY A 165 4.72 -3.04 -8.33
C GLY A 165 4.09 -3.00 -6.93
N ASN A 166 4.70 -3.72 -5.98
CA ASN A 166 4.11 -3.95 -4.66
C ASN A 166 4.23 -2.74 -3.73
N ARG A 167 5.45 -2.22 -3.53
CA ARG A 167 5.69 -1.14 -2.56
C ARG A 167 6.97 -0.37 -2.86
N GLY A 168 7.03 0.88 -2.39
CA GLY A 168 8.24 1.70 -2.43
C GLY A 168 8.47 2.46 -3.75
N LYS A 169 9.74 2.67 -4.10
CA LYS A 169 10.15 3.52 -5.24
C LYS A 169 9.87 2.87 -6.61
N ALA A 170 9.73 1.55 -6.67
CA ALA A 170 9.46 0.80 -7.89
C ALA A 170 7.98 0.82 -8.33
N VAL A 171 7.11 1.50 -7.57
CA VAL A 171 5.69 1.58 -7.89
C VAL A 171 5.45 2.52 -9.07
N SER A 172 4.79 2.00 -10.09
CA SER A 172 4.35 2.78 -11.25
C SER A 172 2.91 2.47 -11.60
N TYR A 173 2.25 3.37 -12.31
CA TYR A 173 0.86 3.23 -12.68
C TYR A 173 0.73 3.22 -14.20
N LEU A 174 0.00 2.24 -14.72
CA LEU A 174 -0.32 2.11 -16.13
C LEU A 174 -1.80 2.40 -16.37
N LYS A 175 -2.13 2.79 -17.60
CA LYS A 175 -3.53 2.92 -18.01
C LYS A 175 -4.25 1.59 -17.86
N ALA A 176 -5.41 1.60 -17.22
CA ALA A 176 -6.27 0.42 -17.17
C ALA A 176 -6.80 0.13 -18.57
N LYS A 177 -6.76 -1.15 -18.97
CA LYS A 177 -7.33 -1.64 -20.23
C LYS A 177 -8.84 -1.72 -20.14
#